data_AF-A0A2M8G8S7-F1
#
_entry.id   AF-A0A2M8G8S7-F1
#
_cell.length_a   1.000
_cell.length_b   1.000
_cell.length_c   1.000
_cell.angle_alpha   90.00
_cell.angle_beta   90.00
_cell.angle_gamma   90.00
#
_symmetry.space_group_name_H-M   'P 1'
#
loop_
_entity.id
_entity.type
_entity.pdbx_description
1 polymer ?
#
loop_
_entity_poly.entity_id
_entity_poly.type
_entity_poly.pdbx_seq_one_letter_code
_entity_poly.pdbx_strand_id
1 'polypeptide(L)'
;MALKTKKEKSTIAKPIHQSKSFAVIETGGKQYLIKPGDVVRIERIEKPKKGDTVYFEKVLLLVKEGEIKLGNPYLKTVKIGGKLLKEGRFKKITHLRYHSKTRQQRRKGHRQIYSEVKIGEF
;
A
#
# COMPACT_ATOMS: atom_id res chain seq x y z
N MET A 1 -2.18 -7.96 -59.97
CA MET A 1 -2.72 -9.16 -59.29
C MET A 1 -2.12 -9.23 -57.90
N ALA A 2 -2.95 -8.92 -56.89
CA ALA A 2 -2.81 -9.12 -55.43
C ALA A 2 -1.48 -8.82 -54.70
N LEU A 3 -1.52 -7.71 -53.95
CA LEU A 3 -0.76 -7.40 -52.73
C LEU A 3 -0.77 -8.55 -51.70
N LYS A 4 0.39 -8.87 -51.11
CA LYS A 4 0.50 -9.31 -49.71
C LYS A 4 1.74 -8.70 -49.05
N THR A 5 1.67 -7.40 -48.77
CA THR A 5 2.48 -6.77 -47.73
C THR A 5 2.03 -7.32 -46.38
N LYS A 6 2.87 -8.13 -45.74
CA LYS A 6 2.71 -8.47 -44.32
C LYS A 6 3.03 -7.21 -43.53
N LYS A 7 2.01 -6.37 -43.36
CA LYS A 7 1.98 -5.27 -42.40
C LYS A 7 1.93 -5.94 -41.03
N GLU A 8 3.09 -6.10 -40.38
CA GLU A 8 3.15 -6.44 -38.96
C GLU A 8 2.56 -5.25 -38.19
N LYS A 9 1.24 -5.34 -37.98
CA LYS A 9 0.51 -4.43 -37.12
C LYS A 9 0.87 -4.75 -35.67
N SER A 10 1.26 -3.68 -34.98
CA SER A 10 1.00 -3.39 -33.57
C SER A 10 1.60 -4.33 -32.52
N THR A 11 2.86 -4.05 -32.18
CA THR A 11 3.30 -4.15 -30.78
C THR A 11 3.40 -2.73 -30.23
N ILE A 12 2.25 -2.06 -30.07
CA ILE A 12 2.20 -0.83 -29.28
C ILE A 12 2.37 -1.28 -27.84
N ALA A 13 3.56 -1.06 -27.29
CA ALA A 13 3.81 -1.20 -25.87
C ALA A 13 2.67 -0.53 -25.11
N LYS A 14 1.98 -1.30 -24.25
CA LYS A 14 0.91 -0.81 -23.39
C LYS A 14 1.44 0.44 -22.66
N PRO A 15 0.81 1.63 -22.79
CA PRO A 15 1.41 2.87 -22.33
C PRO A 15 1.66 2.83 -20.82
N ILE A 16 2.84 3.30 -20.40
CA ILE A 16 3.34 3.29 -19.01
C ILE A 16 2.70 4.44 -18.16
N HIS A 17 1.64 5.07 -18.66
CA HIS A 17 0.85 6.10 -17.98
C HIS A 17 -0.61 5.68 -17.90
N GLN A 18 -1.38 5.88 -16.83
CA GLN A 18 -1.18 6.51 -15.53
C GLN A 18 -2.43 6.10 -14.75
N SER A 19 -2.32 5.60 -13.52
CA SER A 19 -3.48 5.68 -12.62
C SER A 19 -3.75 7.16 -12.42
N LYS A 20 -4.78 7.69 -13.09
CA LYS A 20 -5.17 9.12 -13.14
C LYS A 20 -5.47 9.71 -11.74
N SER A 21 -5.55 8.85 -10.72
CA SER A 21 -5.84 9.21 -9.34
C SER A 21 -4.94 8.45 -8.36
N PHE A 22 -4.41 9.16 -7.36
CA PHE A 22 -3.67 8.59 -6.23
C PHE A 22 -3.92 9.42 -4.97
N ALA A 23 -3.69 8.81 -3.82
CA ALA A 23 -3.78 9.51 -2.54
C ALA A 23 -2.60 9.17 -1.63
N VAL A 24 -2.35 10.04 -0.67
CA VAL A 24 -1.43 9.78 0.45
C VAL A 24 -2.24 9.72 1.73
N ILE A 25 -2.21 8.56 2.38
CA ILE A 25 -2.90 8.30 3.65
C ILE A 25 -1.90 8.19 4.79
N GLU A 26 -2.32 8.61 5.98
CA GLU A 26 -1.58 8.35 7.21
C GLU A 26 -2.26 7.22 8.00
N THR A 27 -1.51 6.18 8.32
CA THR A 27 -1.97 5.11 9.21
C THR A 27 -0.81 4.53 10.01
N GLY A 28 -1.03 4.28 11.30
CA GLY A 28 0.04 3.79 12.20
C GLY A 28 1.23 4.75 12.28
N GLY A 29 1.02 6.06 12.12
CA GLY A 29 2.09 7.07 12.09
C GLY A 29 2.98 7.04 10.85
N LYS A 30 2.62 6.27 9.81
CA LYS A 30 3.33 6.21 8.53
C LYS A 30 2.45 6.71 7.40
N GLN A 31 3.09 7.27 6.38
CA GLN A 31 2.43 7.73 5.16
C GLN A 31 2.56 6.68 4.06
N TYR A 32 1.46 6.39 3.37
CA TYR A 32 1.42 5.44 2.26
C TYR A 32 0.85 6.11 1.03
N LEU A 33 1.58 5.97 -0.09
CA LEU A 33 1.07 6.28 -1.42
C LEU A 33 0.17 5.13 -1.88
N ILE A 34 -1.07 5.45 -2.22
CA ILE A 34 -2.07 4.46 -2.61
C ILE A 34 -2.72 4.82 -3.94
N LYS A 35 -3.06 3.79 -4.72
CA LYS A 35 -3.89 3.90 -5.92
C LYS A 35 -5.14 3.03 -5.77
N PRO A 36 -6.22 3.34 -6.52
CA PRO A 36 -7.39 2.48 -6.57
C PRO A 36 -7.01 1.03 -6.93
N GLY A 37 -7.49 0.07 -6.13
CA GLY A 37 -7.22 -1.36 -6.34
C GLY A 37 -5.89 -1.88 -5.78
N ASP A 38 -5.01 -1.02 -5.26
CA ASP A 38 -3.74 -1.44 -4.67
C ASP A 38 -3.94 -2.29 -3.41
N VAL A 39 -2.99 -3.20 -3.17
CA VAL A 39 -2.92 -3.99 -1.94
C VAL A 39 -1.77 -3.46 -1.09
N VAL A 40 -2.09 -2.87 0.06
CA VAL A 40 -1.13 -2.21 0.95
C VAL A 40 -1.04 -2.98 2.25
N ARG A 41 0.19 -3.14 2.75
CA ARG A 41 0.46 -3.73 4.06
C ARG A 41 0.69 -2.62 5.06
N ILE A 42 -0.22 -2.52 6.01
CA ILE A 42 -0.22 -1.49 7.04
C ILE A 42 0.00 -2.12 8.41
N GLU A 43 0.16 -1.27 9.41
CA GLU A 43 0.21 -1.71 10.81
C GLU A 43 -1.09 -2.44 11.20
N ARG A 44 -0.98 -3.30 12.22
CA ARG A 44 -2.11 -4.13 12.66
C ARG A 44 -3.26 -3.25 13.14
N ILE A 45 -4.46 -3.49 12.61
CA ILE A 45 -5.70 -2.87 13.08
C ILE A 45 -6.48 -3.90 13.88
N GLU A 46 -6.69 -3.68 15.17
CA GLU A 46 -7.29 -4.69 16.07
C GLU A 46 -8.82 -4.85 15.93
N LYS A 47 -9.50 -3.86 15.33
CA LYS A 47 -10.98 -3.80 15.29
C LYS A 47 -11.63 -4.63 14.18
N PRO A 48 -11.26 -4.48 12.88
CA PRO A 48 -11.96 -5.14 11.78
C PRO A 48 -11.57 -6.62 11.68
N LYS A 49 -12.55 -7.48 11.42
CA LYS A 49 -12.32 -8.89 11.04
C LYS A 49 -12.01 -8.99 9.55
N LYS A 50 -11.49 -10.14 9.15
CA LYS A 50 -11.19 -10.45 7.74
C LYS A 50 -12.45 -10.23 6.89
N GLY A 51 -12.36 -9.39 5.86
CA GLY A 51 -13.46 -9.04 4.97
C GLY A 51 -14.14 -7.71 5.27
N ASP A 52 -13.92 -7.14 6.46
CA ASP A 52 -14.54 -5.86 6.85
C ASP A 52 -13.94 -4.68 6.07
N THR A 53 -14.76 -3.65 5.91
CA THR A 53 -14.35 -2.38 5.32
C THR A 53 -13.66 -1.52 6.38
N VAL A 54 -12.44 -1.07 6.09
CA VAL A 54 -11.65 -0.12 6.87
C VAL A 54 -11.73 1.24 6.20
N TYR A 55 -12.10 2.26 6.96
CA TYR A 55 -12.11 3.64 6.49
C TYR A 55 -10.90 4.40 7.01
N PHE A 56 -10.18 5.06 6.11
CA PHE A 56 -9.08 5.95 6.42
C PHE A 56 -9.56 7.40 6.33
N GLU A 57 -9.63 8.07 7.48
CA GLU A 57 -10.06 9.47 7.59
C GLU A 57 -8.89 10.45 7.47
N LYS A 58 -7.67 9.97 7.77
CA LYS A 58 -6.44 10.76 7.68
C LYS A 58 -5.87 10.71 6.26
N VAL A 59 -6.38 11.57 5.40
CA VAL A 59 -5.89 11.74 4.02
C VAL A 59 -5.16 13.08 3.92
N LEU A 60 -3.89 13.07 3.51
CA LEU A 60 -3.10 14.29 3.36
C LEU A 60 -3.24 14.90 1.97
N LEU A 61 -3.26 14.04 0.95
CA LEU A 61 -3.24 14.44 -0.45
C LEU A 61 -4.15 13.52 -1.26
N LEU A 62 -4.91 14.11 -2.16
CA LEU A 62 -5.75 13.42 -3.13
C LEU A 62 -5.53 14.05 -4.50
N VAL A 63 -5.14 13.25 -5.48
CA VAL A 63 -5.12 13.63 -6.89
C VAL A 63 -6.20 12.87 -7.61
N LYS A 64 -7.05 13.59 -8.34
CA LYS A 64 -8.06 13.02 -9.24
C LYS A 64 -8.01 13.72 -10.57
N GLU A 65 -7.62 12.99 -11.60
CA GLU A 65 -7.72 13.44 -13.00
C GLU A 65 -7.10 14.82 -13.30
N GLY A 66 -6.07 15.21 -12.54
CA GLY A 66 -5.38 16.50 -12.67
C GLY A 66 -5.74 17.52 -11.57
N GLU A 67 -6.82 17.31 -10.83
CA GLU A 67 -7.12 18.10 -9.64
C GLU A 67 -6.30 17.59 -8.44
N ILE A 68 -5.51 18.47 -7.84
CA ILE A 68 -4.71 18.18 -6.64
C ILE A 68 -5.37 18.87 -5.44
N LYS A 69 -5.83 18.07 -4.48
CA LYS A 69 -6.32 18.55 -3.18
C LYS A 69 -5.25 18.25 -2.13
N LEU A 70 -4.68 19.31 -1.57
CA LEU A 70 -3.68 19.25 -0.51
C LEU A 70 -4.33 19.69 0.81
N GLY A 71 -4.19 18.88 1.85
CA GLY A 71 -4.70 19.18 3.18
C GLY A 71 -3.72 19.97 4.03
N ASN A 72 -4.22 20.91 4.81
CA ASN A 72 -3.49 21.56 5.91
C ASN A 72 -4.24 21.28 7.23
N PRO A 73 -3.90 20.26 8.04
CA PRO A 73 -2.98 19.13 7.85
C PRO A 73 -3.63 17.87 7.21
N TYR A 74 -4.96 17.78 7.16
CA TYR A 74 -5.71 16.67 6.55
C TYR A 74 -6.90 17.20 5.73
N LEU A 75 -7.37 16.40 4.77
CA LEU A 75 -8.60 16.65 4.02
C LEU A 75 -9.82 16.16 4.81
N LYS A 76 -10.54 17.08 5.48
CA LYS A 76 -11.67 16.74 6.38
C LYS A 76 -12.84 16.00 5.72
N THR A 77 -13.05 16.20 4.42
CA THR A 77 -14.23 15.67 3.70
C THR A 77 -13.94 14.37 2.95
N VAL A 78 -12.69 13.88 2.95
CA VAL A 78 -12.29 12.71 2.16
C VAL A 78 -12.12 11.50 3.08
N LYS A 79 -12.87 10.45 2.81
CA LYS A 79 -12.68 9.13 3.43
C LYS A 79 -12.32 8.12 2.35
N ILE A 80 -11.25 7.38 2.55
CA ILE A 80 -10.84 6.31 1.63
C ILE A 80 -11.21 4.98 2.25
N GLY A 81 -12.04 4.20 1.55
CA GLY A 81 -12.43 2.87 1.96
C GLY A 81 -11.47 1.81 1.42
N GLY A 82 -11.18 0.79 2.23
CA GLY A 82 -10.45 -0.40 1.82
C GLY A 82 -11.02 -1.65 2.48
N LYS A 83 -10.85 -2.82 1.85
CA LYS A 83 -11.27 -4.11 2.40
C LYS A 83 -10.07 -4.81 3.05
N LEU A 84 -10.24 -5.27 4.29
CA LEU A 84 -9.21 -6.08 4.95
C LEU A 84 -9.19 -7.49 4.35
N LEU A 85 -8.10 -7.84 3.65
CA LEU A 85 -7.95 -9.15 3.03
C LEU A 85 -7.49 -10.21 4.02
N LYS A 86 -6.46 -9.91 4.81
CA LYS A 86 -5.92 -10.81 5.83
C LYS A 86 -5.02 -10.09 6.82
N GLU A 87 -4.81 -10.74 7.95
CA GLU A 87 -3.73 -10.43 8.88
C GLU A 87 -2.59 -11.42 8.68
N GLY A 88 -1.36 -10.90 8.62
CA GLY A 88 -0.16 -11.68 8.35
C GLY A 88 0.96 -11.35 9.33
N ARG A 89 2.05 -12.11 9.23
CA ARG A 89 3.29 -11.85 9.97
C ARG A 89 4.42 -11.65 8.99
N PHE A 90 5.18 -10.58 9.15
CA PHE A 90 6.36 -10.33 8.34
C PHE A 90 7.42 -11.44 8.52
N LYS A 91 8.42 -11.40 7.63
CA LYS A 91 9.60 -12.27 7.73
C LYS A 91 10.24 -12.08 9.11
N LYS A 92 10.72 -13.18 9.69
CA LYS A 92 11.39 -13.16 11.00
C LYS A 92 12.67 -12.35 10.90
N ILE A 93 12.73 -11.27 11.66
CA ILE A 93 13.96 -10.51 11.89
C ILE A 93 14.59 -11.09 13.15
N THR A 94 15.86 -11.49 13.08
CA THR A 94 16.57 -12.10 14.20
C THR A 94 17.62 -11.13 14.70
N HIS A 95 17.53 -10.75 15.97
CA HIS A 95 18.51 -9.90 16.63
C HIS A 95 19.40 -10.75 17.52
N LEU A 96 20.70 -10.50 17.46
CA LEU A 96 21.72 -11.13 18.29
C LEU A 96 22.39 -10.05 19.12
N ARG A 97 22.26 -10.14 20.44
CA ARG A 97 23.05 -9.34 21.38
C ARG A 97 24.18 -10.23 21.89
N TYR A 98 25.41 -9.81 21.63
CA TYR A 98 26.62 -10.51 22.06
C TYR A 98 27.50 -9.55 22.84
N HIS A 99 28.02 -10.01 23.98
CA HIS A 99 29.01 -9.28 24.76
C HIS A 99 30.30 -10.10 24.82
N SER A 100 31.41 -9.47 24.44
CA SER A 100 32.70 -10.14 24.33
C SER A 100 33.21 -10.58 25.71
N LYS A 101 33.80 -11.78 25.78
CA LYS A 101 34.47 -12.34 26.96
C LYS A 101 33.60 -12.52 28.22
N THR A 102 32.31 -12.16 28.20
CA THR A 102 31.36 -12.39 29.30
C THR A 102 30.52 -13.66 29.12
N ARG A 103 30.73 -14.40 28.01
CA ARG A 103 29.90 -15.55 27.59
C ARG A 103 28.40 -15.23 27.46
N GLN A 104 28.04 -13.94 27.39
CA GLN A 104 26.66 -13.50 27.29
C GLN A 104 26.27 -13.33 25.82
N GLN A 105 25.43 -14.25 25.34
CA GLN A 105 24.84 -14.19 24.01
C GLN A 105 23.33 -14.41 24.11
N ARG A 106 22.53 -13.50 23.53
CA ARG A 106 21.08 -13.61 23.44
C ARG A 106 20.63 -13.47 22.00
N ARG A 107 20.00 -14.51 21.46
CA ARG A 107 19.39 -14.51 20.13
C ARG A 107 17.87 -14.46 20.29
N LYS A 108 17.23 -13.39 19.82
CA LYS A 108 15.77 -13.23 19.87
C LYS A 108 15.23 -12.94 18.46
N GLY A 109 14.13 -13.57 18.10
CA GLY A 109 13.41 -13.27 16.87
C GLY A 109 12.24 -12.34 17.13
N HIS A 110 12.00 -11.41 16.21
CA HIS A 110 10.75 -10.64 16.13
C HIS A 110 10.05 -10.91 14.80
N ARG A 111 8.73 -11.00 14.84
CA ARG A 111 7.86 -11.11 13.67
C ARG A 111 6.71 -10.14 13.85
N GLN A 112 6.83 -8.98 13.21
CA GLN A 112 5.80 -7.96 13.26
C GLN A 112 4.53 -8.44 12.55
N ILE A 113 3.38 -8.25 13.20
CA ILE A 113 2.06 -8.54 12.63
C ILE A 113 1.65 -7.35 11.76
N TYR A 114 1.00 -7.61 10.63
CA TYR A 114 0.51 -6.60 9.71
C TYR A 114 -0.88 -6.94 9.18
N SER A 115 -1.60 -5.92 8.73
CA SER A 115 -2.89 -6.04 8.07
C SER A 115 -2.71 -5.75 6.59
N GLU A 116 -3.21 -6.63 5.72
CA GLU A 116 -3.17 -6.45 4.26
C GLU A 116 -4.54 -5.95 3.80
N VAL A 117 -4.58 -4.73 3.27
CA VAL A 117 -5.81 -4.04 2.90
C VAL A 117 -5.79 -3.78 1.40
N LYS A 118 -6.88 -4.15 0.73
CA LYS A 118 -7.14 -3.77 -0.66
C LYS A 118 -7.88 -2.45 -0.70
N ILE A 119 -7.31 -1.45 -1.34
CA ILE A 119 -7.89 -0.13 -1.46
C ILE A 119 -9.05 -0.16 -2.46
N GLY A 120 -10.19 0.40 -2.07
CA GLY A 120 -11.34 0.57 -2.93
C GLY A 120 -11.10 1.64 -4.00
N GLU A 121 -12.11 1.89 -4.81
CA GLU A 121 -12.10 3.04 -5.71
C GLU A 121 -12.39 4.31 -4.92
N PHE A 122 -11.70 5.39 -5.27
CA PHE A 122 -11.92 6.70 -4.67
C PHE A 122 -11.77 7.82 -5.68
#